data_AF-A0A5E4IM92-F1
#
_entry.id   AF-A0A5E4IM92-F1
#
_cell.length_a   1.000
_cell.length_b   1.000
_cell.length_c   1.000
_cell.angle_alpha   90.00
_cell.angle_beta   90.00
_cell.angle_gamma   90.00
#
_symmetry.space_group_name_H-M   'P 1'
#
loop_
_entity.id
_entity.type
_entity.pdbx_description
1 polymer ?
#
loop_
_entity_poly.entity_id
_entity_poly.type
_entity_poly.pdbx_seq_one_letter_code
_entity_poly.pdbx_strand_id
1 'polypeptide(L)'
;MGATLMMTNEKLAYTLTDTSTFLAFKGNLTLVPLVEGTKDLLNVYVAVAENPKKHPGVNCEMANKFINFLVSEEGQKLIGSYGMDKYGKALFFPAEGNCTLIGCSSAECAVPTNASCATA
;
A
#
# COMPACT_ATOMS: atom_id res chain seq x y z
N MET A 1 -5.06 0.62 -15.11
CA MET A 1 -3.98 1.44 -15.72
C MET A 1 -3.27 0.79 -16.92
N GLY A 2 -3.30 -0.54 -17.13
CA GLY A 2 -2.59 -1.17 -18.27
C GLY A 2 -2.93 -0.64 -19.67
N ALA A 3 -4.22 -0.46 -19.99
CA ALA A 3 -4.64 0.12 -21.27
C ALA A 3 -4.12 1.55 -21.48
N THR A 4 -4.05 2.36 -20.41
CA THR A 4 -3.45 3.69 -20.44
C THR A 4 -1.98 3.62 -20.82
N LEU A 5 -1.21 2.71 -20.21
CA LEU A 5 0.22 2.54 -20.52
C LEU A 5 0.47 2.13 -21.97
N MET A 6 -0.35 1.21 -22.50
CA MET A 6 -0.26 0.81 -23.91
C MET A 6 -0.50 1.99 -24.83
N MET A 7 -1.56 2.77 -24.59
CA MET A 7 -1.84 3.97 -25.37
C MET A 7 -0.73 5.02 -25.24
N THR A 8 -0.21 5.25 -24.02
CA THR A 8 0.91 6.18 -23.79
C THR A 8 2.15 5.78 -24.58
N ASN A 9 2.44 4.48 -24.63
CA ASN A 9 3.55 3.92 -25.39
C ASN A 9 3.37 4.15 -26.90
N GLU A 10 2.18 3.86 -27.44
CA GLU A 10 1.85 4.08 -28.85
C GLU A 10 1.90 5.57 -29.25
N LYS A 11 1.47 6.45 -28.34
CA LYS A 11 1.42 7.90 -28.56
C LYS A 11 2.74 8.63 -28.26
N LEU A 12 3.77 7.93 -27.79
CA LEU A 12 5.04 8.52 -27.35
C LEU A 12 4.82 9.67 -26.34
N ALA A 13 3.90 9.46 -25.39
CA ALA A 13 3.45 10.48 -24.45
C ALA A 13 3.96 10.20 -23.02
N TYR A 14 3.54 11.04 -22.08
CA TYR A 14 3.81 10.89 -20.65
C TYR A 14 2.51 10.48 -19.92
N THR A 15 2.63 9.65 -18.89
CA THR A 15 1.54 9.34 -17.97
C THR A 15 2.08 9.10 -16.57
N LEU A 16 1.28 9.43 -15.57
CA LEU A 16 1.48 8.93 -14.22
C LEU A 16 0.93 7.51 -14.11
N THR A 17 1.66 6.61 -13.47
CA THR A 17 1.24 5.23 -13.18
C THR A 17 1.88 4.76 -11.89
N ASP A 18 1.25 3.79 -11.22
CA ASP A 18 1.88 3.05 -10.13
C ASP A 18 2.97 2.07 -10.65
N THR A 19 3.96 1.82 -9.80
CA THR A 19 5.14 0.99 -10.12
C THR A 19 4.78 -0.46 -10.41
N SER A 20 3.79 -1.03 -9.73
CA SER A 20 3.39 -2.43 -9.92
C SER A 20 2.75 -2.64 -11.29
N THR A 21 1.88 -1.73 -11.73
CA THR A 21 1.33 -1.75 -13.10
C THR A 21 2.44 -1.57 -14.14
N PHE A 22 3.35 -0.61 -13.95
CA PHE A 22 4.47 -0.42 -14.87
C PHE A 22 5.31 -1.70 -15.02
N LEU A 23 5.69 -2.33 -13.91
CA LEU A 23 6.47 -3.56 -13.92
C LEU A 23 5.74 -4.74 -14.57
N ALA A 24 4.42 -4.85 -14.36
CA ALA A 24 3.62 -5.91 -14.96
C ALA A 24 3.57 -5.81 -16.50
N PHE A 25 3.64 -4.60 -17.05
CA PHE A 25 3.58 -4.36 -18.51
C PHE A 25 4.94 -4.06 -19.13
N LYS A 26 6.02 -3.91 -18.35
CA LYS A 26 7.36 -3.48 -18.81
C LYS A 26 7.87 -4.27 -20.02
N GLY A 27 7.58 -5.57 -20.11
CA GLY A 27 7.99 -6.40 -21.25
C GLY A 27 7.36 -6.00 -22.61
N ASN A 28 6.24 -5.26 -22.58
CA ASN A 28 5.48 -4.82 -23.76
C ASN A 28 5.61 -3.31 -24.01
N LEU A 29 6.44 -2.60 -23.24
CA LEU A 29 6.56 -1.14 -23.30
C LEU A 29 8.00 -0.74 -23.63
N THR A 30 8.16 0.34 -24.39
CA THR A 30 9.43 1.07 -24.56
C THR A 30 9.52 2.30 -23.64
N LEU A 31 8.47 2.56 -22.85
CA LEU A 31 8.43 3.63 -21.85
C LEU A 31 9.47 3.42 -20.75
N VAL A 32 10.07 4.52 -20.30
CA VAL A 32 11.03 4.54 -19.18
C VAL A 32 10.49 5.42 -18.04
N PRO A 33 10.77 5.09 -16.77
CA PRO A 33 10.51 5.98 -15.66
C PRO A 33 11.35 7.27 -15.82
N LEU A 34 10.72 8.43 -15.62
CA LEU A 34 11.39 9.73 -15.68
C LEU A 34 11.42 10.44 -14.33
N VAL A 35 10.39 10.22 -13.52
CA VAL A 35 10.27 10.72 -12.15
C VAL A 35 9.78 9.55 -11.29
N GLU A 36 10.54 9.21 -10.25
CA GLU A 36 10.18 8.16 -9.29
C GLU A 36 10.72 8.51 -7.89
N GLY A 37 10.08 7.95 -6.85
CA GLY A 37 10.58 8.04 -5.47
C GLY A 37 10.49 9.43 -4.81
N THR A 38 9.81 10.39 -5.41
CA THR A 38 9.59 11.70 -4.78
C THR A 38 8.48 11.65 -3.74
N LYS A 39 8.54 12.56 -2.75
CA LYS A 39 7.52 12.67 -1.68
C LYS A 39 6.11 12.88 -2.24
N ASP A 40 5.99 13.63 -3.34
CA ASP A 40 4.71 13.93 -4.00
C ASP A 40 4.07 12.70 -4.66
N LEU A 41 4.84 11.63 -4.88
CA LEU A 41 4.39 10.37 -5.47
C LEU A 41 4.14 9.28 -4.43
N LEU A 42 4.20 9.60 -3.13
CA LEU A 42 3.88 8.66 -2.07
C LEU A 42 2.41 8.26 -2.15
N ASN A 43 2.18 6.95 -2.27
CA ASN A 43 0.85 6.36 -2.20
C ASN A 43 0.73 5.55 -0.90
N VAL A 44 0.25 6.22 0.15
CA VAL A 44 0.14 5.66 1.51
C VAL A 44 -1.14 4.85 1.64
N TYR A 45 -1.03 3.63 2.15
CA TYR A 45 -2.16 2.76 2.46
C TYR A 45 -2.45 2.78 3.97
N VAL A 46 -3.73 2.86 4.32
CA VAL A 46 -4.21 2.85 5.71
C VAL A 46 -5.34 1.83 5.85
N ALA A 47 -5.30 1.04 6.92
CA ALA A 47 -6.39 0.14 7.28
C ALA A 47 -7.30 0.83 8.31
N VAL A 48 -8.60 0.89 8.02
CA VAL A 48 -9.60 1.54 8.88
C VAL A 48 -10.69 0.53 9.21
N ALA A 49 -10.92 0.30 10.50
CA ALA A 49 -12.01 -0.55 10.96
C ALA A 49 -13.34 0.23 10.91
N GLU A 50 -14.40 -0.42 10.41
CA GLU A 50 -15.75 0.14 10.40
C GLU A 50 -16.31 0.29 11.82
N ASN A 51 -17.14 1.32 12.02
CA ASN A 51 -17.69 1.62 13.34
C ASN A 51 -18.84 0.65 13.70
N PRO A 52 -18.70 -0.22 14.72
CA PRO A 52 -19.70 -1.23 15.06
C PRO A 52 -21.00 -0.64 15.61
N LYS A 53 -20.96 0.57 16.20
CA LYS A 53 -22.18 1.26 16.69
C LYS A 53 -23.05 1.78 15.54
N LYS A 54 -22.43 2.13 14.41
CA LYS A 54 -23.13 2.60 13.22
C LYS A 54 -23.54 1.45 12.30
N HIS A 55 -22.74 0.39 12.28
CA HIS A 55 -22.92 -0.76 11.41
C HIS A 55 -23.07 -2.05 12.23
N PRO A 56 -24.26 -2.33 12.80
CA PRO A 56 -24.50 -3.56 13.52
C PRO A 56 -24.33 -4.76 12.58
N GLY A 57 -23.46 -5.70 12.95
CA GLY A 57 -23.13 -6.89 12.15
C GLY A 57 -21.70 -6.90 11.57
N VAL A 58 -20.94 -5.80 11.68
CA VAL A 58 -19.51 -5.82 11.33
C VAL A 58 -18.71 -6.64 12.34
N ASN A 59 -17.72 -7.38 11.84
CA ASN A 59 -16.83 -8.17 12.69
C ASN A 59 -15.67 -7.29 13.20
N CYS A 60 -15.95 -6.47 14.22
CA CYS A 60 -14.97 -5.56 14.80
C CYS A 60 -13.75 -6.29 15.37
N GLU A 61 -13.94 -7.44 16.02
CA GLU A 61 -12.82 -8.20 16.61
C GLU A 61 -11.85 -8.68 15.53
N MET A 62 -12.37 -9.19 14.41
CA MET A 62 -11.54 -9.65 13.32
C MET A 62 -10.88 -8.48 12.58
N ALA A 63 -11.55 -7.34 12.45
CA ALA A 63 -10.96 -6.12 11.90
C ALA A 63 -9.74 -5.68 12.74
N ASN A 64 -9.86 -5.65 14.07
CA ASN A 64 -8.74 -5.33 14.97
C ASN A 64 -7.59 -6.34 14.82
N LYS A 65 -7.90 -7.64 14.79
CA LYS A 65 -6.87 -8.69 14.59
C LYS A 65 -6.14 -8.51 13.26
N PHE A 66 -6.86 -8.19 12.19
CA PHE A 66 -6.27 -7.96 10.88
C PHE A 66 -5.37 -6.72 10.84
N ILE A 67 -5.84 -5.59 11.41
CA ILE A 67 -5.02 -4.37 11.52
C ILE A 67 -3.74 -4.65 12.33
N ASN A 68 -3.86 -5.38 13.45
CA ASN A 68 -2.72 -5.75 14.29
C ASN A 68 -1.73 -6.64 13.56
N PHE A 69 -2.21 -7.57 12.72
CA PHE A 69 -1.35 -8.36 11.84
C PHE A 69 -0.63 -7.47 10.82
N LEU A 70 -1.33 -6.53 10.16
CA LEU A 70 -0.72 -5.64 9.16
C LEU A 70 0.43 -4.80 9.73
N VAL A 71 0.32 -4.32 10.98
CA VAL A 71 1.37 -3.51 11.64
C VAL A 71 2.37 -4.32 12.44
N SER A 72 2.22 -5.65 12.51
CA SER A 72 3.19 -6.53 13.16
C SER A 72 4.47 -6.70 12.35
N GLU A 73 5.56 -7.12 13.00
CA GLU A 73 6.83 -7.44 12.32
C GLU A 73 6.63 -8.45 11.17
N GLU A 74 5.79 -9.47 11.39
CA GLU A 74 5.47 -10.46 10.36
C GLU A 74 4.78 -9.82 9.14
N GLY A 75 3.75 -9.01 9.38
CA GLY A 75 3.02 -8.33 8.32
C GLY A 75 3.88 -7.34 7.55
N GLN A 76 4.68 -6.54 8.25
CA GLN A 76 5.60 -5.57 7.64
C GLN A 76 6.69 -6.25 6.81
N LYS A 77 7.23 -7.38 7.28
CA LYS A 77 8.20 -8.19 6.52
C LYS A 77 7.58 -8.80 5.26
N LEU A 78 6.34 -9.28 5.34
CA LEU A 78 5.62 -9.79 4.18
C LEU A 78 5.40 -8.69 3.14
N ILE A 79 4.99 -7.49 3.58
CA ILE A 79 4.81 -6.32 2.71
C ILE A 79 6.13 -5.95 2.03
N GLY A 80 7.22 -5.82 2.78
CA GLY A 80 8.53 -5.40 2.25
C GLY A 80 9.21 -6.41 1.33
N SER A 81 8.88 -7.69 1.43
CA SER A 81 9.42 -8.73 0.54
C SER A 81 8.54 -8.99 -0.70
N TYR A 82 7.32 -8.47 -0.73
CA TYR A 82 6.38 -8.72 -1.81
C TYR A 82 6.88 -8.22 -3.16
N GLY A 83 6.95 -9.14 -4.13
CA GLY A 83 7.35 -8.87 -5.50
C GLY A 83 8.85 -8.94 -5.78
N MET A 84 9.70 -9.11 -4.77
CA MET A 84 11.16 -9.24 -4.97
C MET A 84 11.50 -10.41 -5.91
N ASP A 85 10.93 -11.59 -5.68
CA ASP A 85 11.23 -12.79 -6.48
C ASP A 85 10.82 -12.65 -7.94
N LYS A 86 9.73 -11.92 -8.21
CA LYS A 86 9.15 -11.79 -9.56
C LYS A 86 9.71 -10.62 -10.34
N TYR A 87 9.98 -9.50 -9.68
CA TYR A 87 10.33 -8.24 -10.34
C TYR A 87 11.73 -7.74 -10.00
N GLY A 88 12.48 -8.45 -9.16
CA GLY A 88 13.82 -8.07 -8.70
C GLY A 88 13.84 -6.85 -7.78
N LYS A 89 12.66 -6.37 -7.33
CA LYS A 89 12.51 -5.28 -6.37
C LYS A 89 11.21 -5.40 -5.59
N ALA A 90 11.18 -4.84 -4.38
CA ALA A 90 9.97 -4.74 -3.58
C ALA A 90 8.94 -3.83 -4.29
N LEU A 91 7.67 -4.24 -4.28
CA LEU A 91 6.57 -3.43 -4.82
C LEU A 91 5.97 -2.46 -3.81
N PHE A 92 6.09 -2.79 -2.53
CA PHE A 92 5.59 -2.01 -1.41
C PHE A 92 6.71 -1.80 -0.40
N PHE A 93 6.62 -0.69 0.34
CA PHE A 93 7.56 -0.34 1.39
C PHE A 93 6.85 -0.41 2.74
N PRO A 94 7.47 -1.03 3.76
CA PRO A 94 6.86 -1.12 5.09
C PRO A 94 6.71 0.28 5.69
N ALA A 95 5.63 0.47 6.46
CA ALA A 95 5.40 1.68 7.24
C ALA A 95 6.35 1.74 8.45
N GLU A 96 6.76 0.58 8.97
CA GLU A 96 7.78 0.47 10.01
C GLU A 96 9.08 1.18 9.57
N GLY A 97 9.60 2.05 10.43
CA GLY A 97 10.80 2.85 10.14
C GLY A 97 10.60 4.04 9.18
N ASN A 98 9.42 4.18 8.56
CA ASN A 98 9.12 5.22 7.56
C ASN A 98 8.08 6.26 8.02
N CYS A 99 7.79 6.32 9.32
CA CYS A 99 6.71 7.13 9.86
C CYS A 99 6.80 8.62 9.50
N THR A 100 8.00 9.20 9.62
CA THR A 100 8.27 10.60 9.27
C THR A 100 8.00 10.92 7.80
N LEU A 101 8.25 9.96 6.91
CA LEU A 101 8.02 10.12 5.47
C LEU A 101 6.53 10.09 5.15
N ILE A 102 5.80 9.17 5.80
CA ILE A 102 4.36 8.94 5.63
C ILE A 102 3.52 10.01 6.33
N GLY A 103 4.10 10.74 7.29
CA GLY A 103 3.38 11.71 8.10
C GLY A 103 2.59 11.09 9.26
N CYS A 104 2.88 9.83 9.63
CA CYS A 104 2.34 9.20 10.83
C CYS A 104 3.30 9.40 12.02
N SER A 105 2.74 9.39 13.23
CA SER A 105 3.50 9.17 14.45
C SER A 105 3.99 7.72 14.53
N SER A 106 5.10 7.47 15.24
CA SER A 106 5.60 6.10 15.46
C SER A 106 4.57 5.20 16.17
N ALA A 107 3.64 5.80 16.92
CA ALA A 107 2.56 5.09 17.57
C ALA A 107 1.53 4.55 16.55
N GLU A 108 1.12 5.35 15.57
CA GLU A 108 0.13 4.94 14.55
C GLU A 108 0.62 3.81 13.65
N CYS A 109 1.94 3.68 13.51
CA CYS A 109 2.57 2.75 12.59
C CYS A 109 3.06 1.45 13.28
N ALA A 110 2.94 1.34 14.60
CA ALA A 110 3.39 0.17 15.36
C ALA A 110 2.49 -0.24 16.56
N VAL A 111 1.54 0.59 16.98
CA VAL A 111 0.68 0.29 18.14
C VAL A 111 -0.52 -0.54 17.69
N PRO A 112 -0.70 -1.76 18.24
CA PRO A 112 -1.88 -2.56 17.98
C PRO A 112 -3.16 -1.81 18.39
N THR A 113 -4.18 -1.84 17.53
CA THR A 113 -5.52 -1.35 17.88
C THR A 113 -6.18 -2.29 18.90
N ASN A 114 -6.74 -1.67 19.94
CA ASN A 114 -7.66 -2.29 20.89
C ASN A 114 -9.01 -1.56 20.87
N ALA A 115 -9.45 -1.08 19.69
CA ALA A 115 -10.70 -0.36 19.55
C ALA A 115 -11.86 -1.17 20.15
N SER A 116 -12.66 -0.52 20.99
CA SER A 116 -13.77 -1.15 21.70
C SER A 116 -14.81 -1.66 20.69
N CYS A 117 -14.96 -2.98 20.63
CA CYS A 117 -15.99 -3.64 19.85
C CYS A 117 -17.34 -3.67 20.55
N ALA A 118 -17.59 -2.76 21.50
CA ALA A 118 -18.84 -2.69 22.24
C ALA A 118 -20.03 -2.73 21.28
N THR A 119 -20.78 -3.82 21.38
CA THR A 119 -22.07 -4.05 20.75
C THR A 119 -23.01 -2.93 21.16
N ALA A 120 -23.69 -2.33 20.17
CA ALA A 120 -24.94 -1.63 20.45
C ALA A 120 -25.98 -2.62 20.99
#